data_AF-A0A2Z6D4T3-F1
#
_entry.id   AF-A0A2Z6D4T3-F1
#
_cell.length_a   1.000
_cell.length_b   1.000
_cell.length_c   1.000
_cell.angle_alpha   90.00
_cell.angle_beta   90.00
_cell.angle_gamma   90.00
#
_symmetry.space_group_name_H-M   'P 1'
#
loop_
_entity.id
_entity.type
_entity.pdbx_description
1 polymer ?
#
loop_
_entity_poly.entity_id
_entity_poly.type
_entity_poly.pdbx_seq_one_letter_code
_entity_poly.pdbx_strand_id
1 'polypeptide(L)'
;MGFKYINELATPENVDKLLSLVDMVAGGRVDTQNIFDIEDALTDSEQMKRCLQVVRQNPDSAQLVDERYMGPDFDLETLLKLPEGSLGWTYARVLSAMNYDIGFYRLRKIESDVDYITHRVRKTHDLHHILTGFSFDDYGELGVISVTVGQIGYPAFTFIDLVGSLLAFMANQAREGINSPLEYNFDLVSQGIRIARQATPLFPVKFEEGLERPIDEWRAELNIVPGPKDSGVGIAVLICGMRSPPLSQHRLINRLLRTSSPVDQALKGIQQEMMPFKFDAILINRLET
;
A
#
# COMPACT_ATOMS: atom_id res chain seq x y z
N MET A 1 42.10 -0.25 -14.45
CA MET A 1 41.58 -0.52 -13.09
C MET A 1 40.22 -1.18 -13.27
N GLY A 2 40.10 -2.46 -12.92
CA GLY A 2 38.81 -3.16 -12.99
C GLY A 2 37.95 -2.84 -11.79
N PHE A 3 36.64 -2.75 -11.99
CA PHE A 3 35.67 -2.62 -10.90
C PHE A 3 35.49 -3.97 -10.21
N LYS A 4 36.34 -4.24 -9.20
CA LYS A 4 36.40 -5.53 -8.48
C LYS A 4 35.02 -6.02 -8.01
N TYR A 5 34.21 -5.14 -7.44
CA TYR A 5 32.91 -5.50 -6.87
C TYR A 5 31.78 -5.52 -7.90
N ILE A 6 31.84 -4.67 -8.94
CA ILE A 6 30.79 -4.64 -9.96
C ILE A 6 30.86 -5.87 -10.84
N ASN A 7 32.06 -6.40 -11.12
CA ASN A 7 32.21 -7.53 -12.05
C ASN A 7 31.67 -8.85 -11.46
N GLU A 8 31.64 -8.97 -10.14
CA GLU A 8 31.04 -10.13 -9.45
C GLU A 8 29.50 -10.03 -9.43
N LEU A 9 28.96 -8.81 -9.36
CA LEU A 9 27.52 -8.57 -9.31
C LEU A 9 26.88 -8.46 -10.71
N ALA A 10 27.52 -7.74 -11.61
CA ALA A 10 27.07 -7.43 -12.97
C ALA A 10 27.59 -8.46 -13.98
N THR A 11 27.42 -9.75 -13.68
CA THR A 11 27.55 -10.79 -14.70
C THR A 11 26.49 -10.56 -15.78
N PRO A 12 26.72 -10.98 -17.05
CA PRO A 12 25.73 -10.79 -18.11
C PRO A 12 24.33 -11.30 -17.72
N GLU A 13 24.26 -12.48 -17.12
CA GLU A 13 23.02 -13.08 -16.63
C GLU A 13 22.32 -12.23 -15.56
N ASN A 14 23.06 -11.71 -14.57
CA ASN A 14 22.48 -10.87 -13.52
C ASN A 14 22.01 -9.51 -14.07
N VAL A 15 22.75 -8.95 -15.03
CA VAL A 15 22.37 -7.70 -15.71
C VAL A 15 21.10 -7.90 -16.52
N ASP A 16 21.02 -8.96 -17.33
CA ASP A 16 19.84 -9.25 -18.14
C ASP A 16 18.60 -9.49 -17.25
N LYS A 17 18.77 -10.25 -16.16
CA LYS A 17 17.71 -10.46 -15.17
C LYS A 17 17.27 -9.13 -14.52
N LEU A 18 18.22 -8.29 -14.11
CA LEU A 18 17.92 -6.99 -13.53
C LEU A 18 17.16 -6.10 -14.53
N LEU A 19 17.63 -6.01 -15.77
CA LEU A 19 17.01 -5.19 -16.82
C LEU A 19 15.59 -5.67 -17.12
N SER A 20 15.37 -6.98 -17.21
CA SER A 20 14.04 -7.55 -17.41
C SER A 20 13.09 -7.19 -16.26
N LEU A 21 13.52 -7.34 -15.01
CA LEU A 21 12.68 -6.99 -13.86
C LEU A 21 12.44 -5.47 -13.74
N VAL A 22 13.43 -4.64 -14.08
CA VAL A 22 13.28 -3.18 -14.10
C VAL A 22 12.28 -2.75 -15.18
N ASP A 23 12.32 -3.37 -16.36
CA ASP A 23 11.36 -3.13 -17.44
C ASP A 23 9.93 -3.48 -16.99
N MET A 24 9.75 -4.62 -16.30
CA MET A 24 8.46 -4.99 -15.70
C MET A 24 7.98 -3.95 -14.67
N VAL A 25 8.86 -3.44 -13.79
CA VAL A 25 8.47 -2.40 -12.82
C VAL A 25 8.07 -1.11 -13.54
N ALA A 26 8.81 -0.70 -14.58
CA ALA A 26 8.47 0.48 -15.38
C ALA A 26 7.12 0.30 -16.11
N GLY A 27 6.85 -0.91 -16.62
CA GLY A 27 5.61 -1.30 -17.30
C GLY A 27 4.42 -1.52 -16.36
N GLY A 28 4.66 -1.82 -15.07
CA GLY A 28 3.62 -2.12 -14.07
C GLY A 28 2.56 -1.02 -13.90
N ARG A 29 2.95 0.22 -14.20
CA ARG A 29 2.04 1.38 -14.20
C ARG A 29 0.98 1.32 -15.30
N VAL A 30 1.29 0.65 -16.40
CA VAL A 30 0.45 0.54 -17.60
C VAL A 30 -0.28 -0.80 -17.63
N ASP A 31 0.43 -1.86 -17.24
CA ASP A 31 -0.10 -3.22 -17.19
C ASP A 31 0.33 -3.91 -15.90
N THR A 32 -0.66 -4.11 -15.03
CA THR A 32 -0.54 -4.79 -13.74
C THR A 32 -0.15 -6.26 -13.88
N GLN A 33 -0.25 -6.87 -15.07
CA GLN A 33 0.33 -8.20 -15.31
C GLN A 33 1.84 -8.25 -15.07
N ASN A 34 2.55 -7.13 -15.28
CA ASN A 34 3.98 -7.05 -14.96
C ASN A 34 4.27 -7.28 -13.47
N ILE A 35 3.35 -6.90 -12.58
CA ILE A 35 3.51 -7.14 -11.14
C ILE A 35 3.46 -8.65 -10.86
N PHE A 36 2.55 -9.37 -11.51
CA PHE A 36 2.47 -10.83 -11.40
C PHE A 36 3.69 -11.52 -12.02
N ASP A 37 4.21 -10.99 -13.12
CA ASP A 37 5.41 -11.53 -13.76
C ASP A 37 6.67 -11.34 -12.88
N ILE A 38 6.77 -10.23 -12.14
CA ILE A 38 7.82 -10.02 -11.13
C ILE A 38 7.71 -11.07 -10.01
N GLU A 39 6.50 -11.31 -9.50
CA GLU A 39 6.27 -12.34 -8.49
C GLU A 39 6.66 -13.73 -8.98
N ASP A 40 6.25 -14.08 -10.21
CA ASP A 40 6.58 -15.35 -10.84
C ASP A 40 8.11 -15.48 -11.01
N ALA A 41 8.79 -14.44 -11.47
CA ALA A 41 10.26 -14.41 -11.64
C ALA A 41 11.06 -14.49 -10.33
N LEU A 42 10.44 -14.18 -9.19
CA LEU A 42 11.07 -14.21 -7.87
C LEU A 42 10.69 -15.44 -7.04
N THR A 43 9.83 -16.33 -7.55
CA THR A 43 9.36 -17.56 -6.87
C THR A 43 10.52 -18.40 -6.30
N ASP A 44 11.55 -18.67 -7.10
CA ASP A 44 12.67 -19.55 -6.71
C ASP A 44 13.87 -18.79 -6.12
N SER A 45 13.72 -17.50 -5.85
CA SER A 45 14.81 -16.64 -5.37
C SER A 45 15.23 -16.93 -3.92
N GLU A 46 16.48 -16.62 -3.57
CA GLU A 46 16.96 -16.69 -2.18
C GLU A 46 16.17 -15.75 -1.25
N GLN A 47 15.68 -14.65 -1.79
CA GLN A 47 14.82 -13.70 -1.08
C GLN A 47 13.47 -14.31 -0.75
N MET A 48 12.87 -15.07 -1.67
CA MET A 48 11.63 -15.82 -1.39
C MET A 48 11.85 -16.92 -0.36
N LYS A 49 12.98 -17.64 -0.40
CA LYS A 49 13.32 -18.64 0.62
C LYS A 49 13.42 -18.01 2.03
N ARG A 50 13.99 -16.81 2.14
CA ARG A 50 14.04 -16.05 3.40
C ARG A 50 12.66 -15.59 3.85
N CYS A 51 11.83 -15.09 2.94
CA CYS A 51 10.43 -14.76 3.22
C CYS A 51 9.68 -15.97 3.79
N LEU A 52 9.76 -17.13 3.12
CA LEU A 52 9.17 -18.38 3.58
C LEU A 52 9.68 -18.77 4.97
N GLN A 53 10.99 -18.64 5.23
CA GLN A 53 11.55 -18.91 6.55
C GLN A 53 10.96 -18.00 7.63
N VAL A 54 10.84 -16.69 7.37
CA VAL A 54 10.24 -15.72 8.30
C VAL A 54 8.77 -16.06 8.56
N VAL A 55 8.00 -16.37 7.51
CA VAL A 55 6.59 -16.78 7.63
C VAL A 55 6.46 -18.05 8.48
N ARG A 56 7.29 -19.07 8.24
CA ARG A 56 7.26 -20.35 8.96
C ARG A 56 7.76 -20.25 10.41
N GLN A 57 8.53 -19.21 10.77
CA GLN A 57 9.00 -18.99 12.14
C GLN A 57 7.90 -18.49 13.07
N ASN A 58 6.86 -17.85 12.53
CA ASN A 58 5.69 -17.44 13.31
C ASN A 58 4.67 -18.61 13.37
N PRO A 59 4.25 -19.07 14.56
CA PRO A 59 3.36 -20.23 14.69
C PRO A 59 2.01 -20.07 13.98
N ASP A 60 1.37 -18.90 14.12
CA ASP A 60 0.05 -18.64 13.53
C ASP A 60 0.15 -18.59 12.00
N SER A 61 1.21 -17.99 11.47
CA SER A 61 1.51 -17.97 10.03
C SER A 61 1.80 -19.37 9.51
N ALA A 62 2.60 -20.17 10.23
CA ALA A 62 2.89 -21.55 9.84
C ALA A 62 1.62 -22.40 9.81
N GLN A 63 0.75 -22.25 10.80
CA GLN A 63 -0.55 -22.91 10.84
C GLN A 63 -1.41 -22.49 9.64
N LEU A 64 -1.50 -21.19 9.35
CA LEU A 64 -2.28 -20.69 8.21
C LEU A 64 -1.75 -21.26 6.88
N VAL A 65 -0.42 -21.35 6.73
CA VAL A 65 0.23 -21.98 5.57
C VAL A 65 -0.15 -23.45 5.47
N ASP A 66 -0.09 -24.23 6.55
CA ASP A 66 -0.45 -25.65 6.53
C ASP A 66 -1.94 -25.89 6.23
N GLU A 67 -2.81 -25.01 6.73
CA GLU A 67 -4.25 -25.04 6.45
C GLU A 67 -4.59 -24.64 5.01
N ARG A 68 -3.68 -23.94 4.32
CA ARG A 68 -3.92 -23.31 3.00
C ARG A 68 -5.19 -22.46 2.99
N TYR A 69 -5.50 -21.81 4.11
CA TYR A 69 -6.75 -21.08 4.26
C TYR A 69 -6.82 -19.87 3.33
N MET A 70 -7.87 -19.78 2.51
CA MET A 70 -8.12 -18.62 1.64
C MET A 70 -9.48 -17.94 1.89
N GLY A 71 -10.35 -18.54 2.72
CA GLY A 71 -11.72 -18.08 2.95
C GLY A 71 -12.56 -17.89 1.66
N PRO A 72 -13.79 -17.36 1.77
CA PRO A 72 -14.61 -16.99 0.62
C PRO A 72 -13.97 -15.86 -0.19
N ASP A 73 -14.27 -15.80 -1.49
CA ASP A 73 -13.90 -14.64 -2.31
C ASP A 73 -14.74 -13.41 -1.96
N PHE A 74 -14.13 -12.25 -2.15
CA PHE A 74 -14.79 -10.98 -1.88
C PHE A 74 -15.76 -10.66 -3.02
N ASP A 75 -17.01 -10.39 -2.66
CA ASP A 75 -18.04 -9.94 -3.59
C ASP A 75 -18.47 -8.52 -3.22
N LEU A 76 -18.26 -7.57 -4.14
CA LEU A 76 -18.49 -6.15 -3.89
C LEU A 76 -19.94 -5.88 -3.46
N GLU A 77 -20.91 -6.51 -4.13
CA GLU A 77 -22.33 -6.32 -3.81
C GLU A 77 -22.70 -6.83 -2.42
N THR A 78 -22.11 -7.94 -2.00
CA THR A 78 -22.29 -8.52 -0.66
C THR A 78 -21.61 -7.65 0.40
N LEU A 79 -20.38 -7.21 0.16
CA LEU A 79 -19.64 -6.38 1.10
C LEU A 79 -20.30 -5.01 1.32
N LEU A 80 -20.92 -4.43 0.28
CA LEU A 80 -21.66 -3.16 0.40
C LEU A 80 -22.92 -3.25 1.30
N LYS A 81 -23.39 -4.46 1.61
CA LYS A 81 -24.53 -4.70 2.52
C LYS A 81 -24.09 -4.88 3.98
N LEU A 82 -22.79 -4.98 4.25
CA LEU A 82 -22.26 -5.05 5.61
C LEU A 82 -22.47 -3.71 6.35
N PRO A 83 -22.37 -3.69 7.69
CA PRO A 83 -22.56 -2.47 8.47
C PRO A 83 -21.63 -1.33 8.01
N GLU A 84 -22.15 -0.10 7.95
CA GLU A 84 -21.33 1.08 7.66
C GLU A 84 -20.21 1.23 8.70
N GLY A 85 -18.99 1.49 8.23
CA GLY A 85 -17.79 1.55 9.08
C GLY A 85 -17.14 0.19 9.37
N SER A 86 -17.71 -0.92 8.90
CA SER A 86 -17.04 -2.22 8.91
C SER A 86 -15.88 -2.29 7.90
N LEU A 87 -14.95 -3.24 8.10
CA LEU A 87 -13.82 -3.46 7.21
C LEU A 87 -14.29 -3.74 5.77
N GLY A 88 -15.19 -4.71 5.61
CA GLY A 88 -15.71 -5.14 4.31
C GLY A 88 -16.53 -4.04 3.62
N TRP A 89 -17.42 -3.36 4.35
CA TRP A 89 -18.17 -2.24 3.77
C TRP A 89 -17.23 -1.13 3.28
N THR A 90 -16.25 -0.74 4.10
CA THR A 90 -15.33 0.35 3.75
C THR A 90 -14.46 0.00 2.56
N TYR A 91 -13.91 -1.22 2.54
CA TYR A 91 -13.17 -1.76 1.41
C TYR A 91 -13.99 -1.68 0.12
N ALA A 92 -15.21 -2.23 0.14
CA ALA A 92 -16.10 -2.21 -1.00
C ALA A 92 -16.49 -0.78 -1.43
N ARG A 93 -16.72 0.12 -0.49
CA ARG A 93 -17.04 1.52 -0.80
C ARG A 93 -15.89 2.25 -1.48
N VAL A 94 -14.65 2.01 -1.07
CA VAL A 94 -13.47 2.60 -1.71
C VAL A 94 -13.32 2.06 -3.13
N LEU A 95 -13.36 0.74 -3.31
CA LEU A 95 -13.21 0.14 -4.64
C LEU A 95 -14.35 0.51 -5.60
N SER A 96 -15.59 0.56 -5.11
CA SER A 96 -16.74 1.06 -5.89
C SER A 96 -16.52 2.49 -6.36
N ALA A 97 -15.99 3.36 -5.49
CA ALA A 97 -15.71 4.75 -5.81
C ALA A 97 -14.55 4.90 -6.81
N MET A 98 -13.67 3.90 -6.91
CA MET A 98 -12.58 3.85 -7.89
C MET A 98 -12.98 3.12 -9.18
N ASN A 99 -14.19 2.55 -9.24
CA ASN A 99 -14.64 1.68 -10.32
C ASN A 99 -13.68 0.51 -10.57
N TYR A 100 -13.18 -0.07 -9.48
CA TYR A 100 -12.18 -1.14 -9.46
C TYR A 100 -12.82 -2.51 -9.25
N ASP A 101 -12.27 -3.54 -9.91
CA ASP A 101 -12.80 -4.91 -9.88
C ASP A 101 -12.16 -5.74 -8.77
N ILE A 102 -13.00 -6.35 -7.92
CA ILE A 102 -12.58 -7.23 -6.83
C ILE A 102 -12.30 -8.62 -7.42
N GLY A 103 -11.05 -8.92 -7.70
CA GLY A 103 -10.66 -10.22 -8.29
C GLY A 103 -9.67 -10.13 -9.44
N PHE A 104 -9.06 -8.96 -9.68
CA PHE A 104 -8.13 -8.74 -10.78
C PHE A 104 -6.81 -9.55 -10.68
N TYR A 105 -6.54 -10.23 -9.56
CA TYR A 105 -5.28 -10.96 -9.40
C TYR A 105 -5.22 -12.28 -10.17
N ARG A 106 -4.06 -12.57 -10.78
CA ARG A 106 -3.83 -13.80 -11.55
C ARG A 106 -4.01 -15.03 -10.65
N LEU A 107 -5.05 -15.81 -10.89
CA LEU A 107 -5.26 -17.09 -10.23
C LEU A 107 -4.29 -18.14 -10.78
N ARG A 108 -3.51 -18.77 -9.90
CA ARG A 108 -2.71 -19.97 -10.19
C ARG A 108 -3.08 -21.09 -9.24
N LYS A 109 -2.68 -22.31 -9.59
CA LYS A 109 -2.86 -23.46 -8.72
C LYS A 109 -1.90 -23.33 -7.53
N ILE A 110 -2.40 -23.57 -6.33
CA ILE A 110 -1.60 -23.56 -5.11
C ILE A 110 -1.00 -24.95 -4.92
N GLU A 111 0.27 -25.13 -5.28
CA GLU A 111 0.97 -26.42 -5.22
C GLU A 111 2.10 -26.44 -4.17
N SER A 112 2.55 -25.26 -3.74
CA SER A 112 3.65 -25.07 -2.79
C SER A 112 3.32 -24.03 -1.71
N ASP A 113 4.16 -23.96 -0.67
CA ASP A 113 4.06 -22.90 0.34
C ASP A 113 4.26 -21.52 -0.27
N VAL A 114 5.15 -21.40 -1.27
CA VAL A 114 5.41 -20.14 -1.96
C VAL A 114 4.19 -19.71 -2.75
N ASP A 115 3.53 -20.63 -3.46
CA ASP A 115 2.27 -20.32 -4.16
C ASP A 115 1.22 -19.80 -3.17
N TYR A 116 1.10 -20.47 -2.01
CA TYR A 116 0.14 -20.07 -0.99
C TYR A 116 0.46 -18.68 -0.42
N ILE A 117 1.71 -18.40 -0.08
CA ILE A 117 2.13 -17.08 0.43
C ILE A 117 1.84 -15.99 -0.60
N THR A 118 2.23 -16.18 -1.86
CA THR A 118 1.95 -15.23 -2.95
C THR A 118 0.45 -14.98 -3.11
N HIS A 119 -0.36 -16.03 -3.09
CA HIS A 119 -1.82 -15.90 -3.16
C HIS A 119 -2.42 -15.18 -1.96
N ARG A 120 -1.94 -15.48 -0.74
CA ARG A 120 -2.41 -14.84 0.48
C ARG A 120 -2.10 -13.35 0.45
N VAL A 121 -0.87 -12.97 0.08
CA VAL A 121 -0.46 -11.57 -0.07
C VAL A 121 -1.34 -10.84 -1.09
N ARG A 122 -1.55 -11.43 -2.28
CA ARG A 122 -2.44 -10.85 -3.30
C ARG A 122 -3.87 -10.63 -2.80
N LYS A 123 -4.42 -11.60 -2.07
CA LYS A 123 -5.80 -11.53 -1.58
C LYS A 123 -6.00 -10.47 -0.49
N THR A 124 -5.01 -10.26 0.39
CA THR A 124 -5.19 -9.37 1.56
C THR A 124 -4.55 -8.00 1.42
N HIS A 125 -3.65 -7.78 0.44
CA HIS A 125 -2.92 -6.52 0.27
C HIS A 125 -3.85 -5.29 0.30
N ASP A 126 -4.94 -5.33 -0.47
CA ASP A 126 -5.85 -4.18 -0.53
C ASP A 126 -6.56 -3.90 0.80
N LEU A 127 -6.80 -4.92 1.64
CA LEU A 127 -7.33 -4.71 2.98
C LEU A 127 -6.32 -4.00 3.89
N HIS A 128 -5.02 -4.20 3.66
CA HIS A 128 -3.98 -3.50 4.41
C HIS A 128 -4.03 -1.98 4.15
N HIS A 129 -4.41 -1.51 2.96
CA HIS A 129 -4.65 -0.08 2.72
C HIS A 129 -5.73 0.48 3.66
N ILE A 130 -6.85 -0.22 3.78
CA ILE A 130 -7.97 0.20 4.64
C ILE A 130 -7.55 0.27 6.11
N LEU A 131 -6.83 -0.74 6.58
CA LEU A 131 -6.37 -0.82 7.97
C LEU A 131 -5.33 0.25 8.30
N THR A 132 -4.34 0.44 7.43
CA THR A 132 -3.19 1.33 7.65
C THR A 132 -3.48 2.79 7.29
N GLY A 133 -4.52 3.03 6.48
CA GLY A 133 -4.91 4.35 6.01
C GLY A 133 -4.11 4.86 4.81
N PHE A 134 -3.20 4.06 4.25
CA PHE A 134 -2.53 4.41 3.00
C PHE A 134 -3.51 4.41 1.83
N SER A 135 -3.44 5.44 0.98
CA SER A 135 -4.26 5.54 -0.23
C SER A 135 -3.92 4.46 -1.25
N PHE A 136 -4.80 4.24 -2.22
CA PHE A 136 -4.52 3.39 -3.38
C PHE A 136 -3.84 4.20 -4.52
N ASP A 137 -3.02 5.20 -4.20
CA ASP A 137 -2.21 5.91 -5.19
C ASP A 137 -0.75 5.49 -5.06
N ASP A 138 0.14 5.99 -5.94
CA ASP A 138 1.55 5.58 -5.96
C ASP A 138 2.26 5.71 -4.62
N TYR A 139 1.89 6.73 -3.85
CA TYR A 139 2.51 7.04 -2.59
C TYR A 139 1.94 6.17 -1.46
N GLY A 140 0.63 5.97 -1.47
CA GLY A 140 0.01 5.04 -0.53
C GLY A 140 0.47 3.59 -0.76
N GLU A 141 0.64 3.16 -2.01
CA GLU A 141 1.23 1.85 -2.35
C GLU A 141 2.63 1.69 -1.75
N LEU A 142 3.51 2.67 -1.91
CA LEU A 142 4.85 2.64 -1.32
C LEU A 142 4.81 2.43 0.21
N GLY A 143 3.86 3.09 0.89
CA GLY A 143 3.65 2.93 2.33
C GLY A 143 3.12 1.55 2.72
N VAL A 144 2.09 1.04 2.04
CA VAL A 144 1.46 -0.25 2.40
C VAL A 144 2.31 -1.45 1.99
N ILE A 145 3.02 -1.38 0.87
CA ILE A 145 3.97 -2.41 0.43
C ILE A 145 5.06 -2.54 1.49
N SER A 146 5.56 -1.40 1.99
CA SER A 146 6.51 -1.35 3.09
C SER A 146 6.00 -2.02 4.38
N VAL A 147 4.68 -2.10 4.62
CA VAL A 147 4.13 -2.87 5.76
C VAL A 147 4.41 -4.36 5.58
N THR A 148 4.04 -4.92 4.43
CA THR A 148 4.24 -6.34 4.11
C THR A 148 5.74 -6.69 4.04
N VAL A 149 6.55 -5.82 3.44
CA VAL A 149 8.03 -5.96 3.41
C VAL A 149 8.60 -5.95 4.83
N GLY A 150 8.12 -5.06 5.69
CA GLY A 150 8.60 -4.94 7.06
C GLY A 150 8.25 -6.14 7.95
N GLN A 151 7.15 -6.86 7.67
CA GLN A 151 6.73 -8.02 8.46
C GLN A 151 7.31 -9.34 7.96
N ILE A 152 7.26 -9.60 6.65
CA ILE A 152 7.63 -10.91 6.08
C ILE A 152 8.74 -10.84 5.02
N GLY A 153 9.17 -9.65 4.60
CA GLY A 153 10.22 -9.49 3.60
C GLY A 153 9.83 -10.04 2.21
N TYR A 154 8.56 -9.86 1.82
CA TYR A 154 8.07 -10.38 0.54
C TYR A 154 8.87 -9.78 -0.64
N PRO A 155 9.50 -10.62 -1.49
CA PRO A 155 10.57 -10.17 -2.37
C PRO A 155 10.09 -9.30 -3.53
N ALA A 156 8.91 -9.60 -4.11
CA ALA A 156 8.38 -8.81 -5.22
C ALA A 156 8.09 -7.37 -4.80
N PHE A 157 7.41 -7.21 -3.66
CA PHE A 157 7.13 -5.93 -3.03
C PHE A 157 8.39 -5.16 -2.69
N THR A 158 9.38 -5.85 -2.11
CA THR A 158 10.70 -5.25 -1.83
C THR A 158 11.35 -4.71 -3.11
N PHE A 159 11.30 -5.50 -4.20
CA PHE A 159 11.92 -5.11 -5.47
C PHE A 159 11.17 -3.94 -6.13
N ILE A 160 9.83 -3.96 -6.12
CA ILE A 160 8.97 -2.91 -6.66
C ILE A 160 9.25 -1.57 -5.98
N ASP A 161 9.28 -1.51 -4.65
CA ASP A 161 9.54 -0.25 -3.91
C ASP A 161 10.94 0.30 -4.18
N LEU A 162 11.96 -0.57 -4.23
CA LEU A 162 13.34 -0.18 -4.49
C LEU A 162 13.50 0.39 -5.91
N VAL A 163 13.00 -0.32 -6.92
CA VAL A 163 13.13 0.11 -8.31
C VAL A 163 12.21 1.29 -8.61
N GLY A 164 10.99 1.29 -8.07
CA GLY A 164 10.05 2.41 -8.20
C GLY A 164 10.63 3.71 -7.65
N SER A 165 11.27 3.65 -6.47
CA SER A 165 11.97 4.79 -5.88
C SER A 165 13.17 5.25 -6.71
N LEU A 166 13.95 4.31 -7.26
CA LEU A 166 15.07 4.61 -8.16
C LEU A 166 14.60 5.29 -9.46
N LEU A 167 13.55 4.78 -10.09
CA LEU A 167 12.97 5.36 -11.30
C LEU A 167 12.40 6.76 -11.03
N ALA A 168 11.71 6.95 -9.91
CA ALA A 168 11.20 8.26 -9.50
C ALA A 168 12.33 9.27 -9.29
N PHE A 169 13.43 8.84 -8.64
CA PHE A 169 14.63 9.65 -8.48
C PHE A 169 15.25 10.05 -9.83
N MET A 170 15.45 9.09 -10.74
CA MET A 170 16.05 9.36 -12.06
C MET A 170 15.18 10.25 -12.93
N ALA A 171 13.86 10.13 -12.82
CA ALA A 171 12.91 10.95 -13.57
C ALA A 171 12.80 12.39 -13.03
N ASN A 172 13.41 12.69 -11.88
CA ASN A 172 13.39 14.01 -11.22
C ASN A 172 11.97 14.61 -11.15
N GLN A 173 10.99 13.78 -10.81
CA GLN A 173 9.58 14.16 -10.82
C GLN A 173 9.26 15.08 -9.64
N ALA A 174 9.48 16.38 -9.79
CA ALA A 174 8.88 17.38 -8.92
C ALA A 174 7.35 17.35 -9.08
N ARG A 175 6.61 17.14 -7.99
CA ARG A 175 5.14 17.13 -8.00
C ARG A 175 4.61 18.37 -7.29
N GLU A 176 3.53 18.94 -7.82
CA GLU A 176 2.89 20.13 -7.24
C GLU A 176 2.53 19.89 -5.77
N GLY A 177 2.99 20.78 -4.89
CA GLY A 177 2.75 20.70 -3.44
C GLY A 177 3.72 19.81 -2.66
N ILE A 178 4.63 19.07 -3.32
CA ILE A 178 5.69 18.29 -2.66
C ILE A 178 7.05 18.88 -3.03
N ASN A 179 7.66 19.57 -2.08
CA ASN A 179 8.94 20.24 -2.29
C ASN A 179 10.11 19.26 -2.43
N SER A 180 10.03 18.09 -1.79
CA SER A 180 11.05 17.03 -1.87
C SER A 180 10.41 15.64 -2.05
N PRO A 181 10.17 15.21 -3.31
CA PRO A 181 9.51 13.94 -3.61
C PRO A 181 10.25 12.72 -3.05
N LEU A 182 11.59 12.77 -3.04
CA LEU A 182 12.39 11.67 -2.51
C LEU A 182 12.30 11.58 -0.98
N GLU A 183 12.34 12.71 -0.26
CA GLU A 183 12.13 12.72 1.19
C GLU A 183 10.74 12.18 1.53
N TYR A 184 9.72 12.61 0.79
CA TYR A 184 8.36 12.13 0.99
C TYR A 184 8.22 10.61 0.76
N ASN A 185 8.88 10.06 -0.27
CA ASN A 185 8.95 8.60 -0.46
C ASN A 185 9.56 7.90 0.76
N PHE A 186 10.69 8.41 1.28
CA PHE A 186 11.34 7.82 2.45
C PHE A 186 10.49 7.96 3.72
N ASP A 187 9.71 9.02 3.86
CA ASP A 187 8.76 9.18 4.96
C ASP A 187 7.66 8.12 4.92
N LEU A 188 7.08 7.85 3.74
CA LEU A 188 6.06 6.82 3.55
C LEU A 188 6.59 5.42 3.84
N VAL A 189 7.76 5.07 3.29
CA VAL A 189 8.46 3.81 3.60
C VAL A 189 8.72 3.70 5.10
N SER A 190 9.21 4.78 5.72
CA SER A 190 9.50 4.80 7.17
C SER A 190 8.24 4.62 8.02
N GLN A 191 7.11 5.17 7.58
CA GLN A 191 5.83 4.98 8.23
C GLN A 191 5.33 3.54 8.07
N GLY A 192 5.36 2.98 6.86
CA GLY A 192 4.99 1.59 6.60
C GLY A 192 5.80 0.60 7.44
N ILE A 193 7.13 0.78 7.48
CA ILE A 193 8.03 -0.05 8.31
C ILE A 193 7.77 0.15 9.81
N ARG A 194 7.37 1.36 10.25
CA ARG A 194 7.00 1.60 11.64
C ARG A 194 5.73 0.83 12.01
N ILE A 195 4.70 0.89 11.15
CA ILE A 195 3.47 0.11 11.33
C ILE A 195 3.81 -1.38 11.35
N ALA A 196 4.61 -1.87 10.40
CA ALA A 196 5.02 -3.27 10.34
C ALA A 196 5.63 -3.79 11.65
N ARG A 197 6.47 -2.99 12.29
CA ARG A 197 7.19 -3.33 13.53
C ARG A 197 6.32 -3.22 14.79
N GLN A 198 5.25 -2.45 14.75
CA GLN A 198 4.37 -2.21 15.89
C GLN A 198 3.13 -3.11 15.86
N ALA A 199 2.60 -3.37 14.66
CA ALA A 199 1.41 -4.17 14.46
C ALA A 199 1.65 -5.65 14.78
N THR A 200 0.61 -6.32 15.22
CA THR A 200 0.53 -7.79 15.18
C THR A 200 0.76 -8.28 13.75
N PRO A 201 1.39 -9.45 13.52
CA PRO A 201 1.57 -9.98 12.17
C PRO A 201 0.23 -10.06 11.42
N LEU A 202 0.19 -9.48 10.22
CA LEU A 202 -1.03 -9.40 9.39
C LEU A 202 -1.24 -10.64 8.53
N PHE A 203 -0.15 -11.28 8.11
CA PHE A 203 -0.18 -12.50 7.29
C PHE A 203 -1.10 -13.61 7.83
N PRO A 204 -1.07 -13.98 9.13
CA PRO A 204 -1.92 -15.06 9.65
C PRO A 204 -3.39 -14.68 9.86
N VAL A 205 -3.76 -13.41 9.73
CA VAL A 205 -5.11 -12.94 10.08
C VAL A 205 -6.12 -13.40 9.04
N LYS A 206 -7.19 -14.09 9.47
CA LYS A 206 -8.31 -14.51 8.61
C LYS A 206 -9.36 -13.40 8.50
N PHE A 207 -9.02 -12.32 7.78
CA PHE A 207 -9.91 -11.16 7.61
C PHE A 207 -11.30 -11.53 7.09
N GLU A 208 -11.37 -12.59 6.28
CA GLU A 208 -12.59 -13.17 5.71
C GLU A 208 -13.65 -13.54 6.78
N GLU A 209 -13.24 -13.82 8.02
CA GLU A 209 -14.12 -14.24 9.12
C GLU A 209 -14.67 -13.06 9.95
N GLY A 210 -14.30 -11.81 9.62
CA GLY A 210 -14.71 -10.64 10.41
C GLY A 210 -14.84 -9.36 9.58
N LEU A 211 -15.29 -9.47 8.33
CA LEU A 211 -15.46 -8.32 7.43
C LEU A 211 -16.54 -7.34 7.92
N GLU A 212 -17.51 -7.82 8.69
CA GLU A 212 -18.58 -7.02 9.31
C GLU A 212 -18.13 -6.22 10.54
N ARG A 213 -16.95 -6.55 11.08
CA ARG A 213 -16.41 -5.88 12.28
C ARG A 213 -15.99 -4.45 11.94
N PRO A 214 -16.20 -3.47 12.86
CA PRO A 214 -15.70 -2.10 12.69
C PRO A 214 -14.19 -2.04 12.47
N ILE A 215 -13.72 -1.13 11.60
CA ILE A 215 -12.28 -0.95 11.34
C ILE A 215 -11.51 -0.61 12.61
N ASP A 216 -12.09 0.19 13.49
CA ASP A 216 -11.43 0.62 14.72
C ASP A 216 -11.17 -0.55 15.68
N GLU A 217 -12.02 -1.58 15.67
CA GLU A 217 -11.78 -2.81 16.42
C GLU A 217 -10.60 -3.59 15.84
N TRP A 218 -10.55 -3.73 14.50
CA TRP A 218 -9.41 -4.36 13.83
C TRP A 218 -8.10 -3.62 14.10
N ARG A 219 -8.10 -2.28 14.02
CA ARG A 219 -6.91 -1.46 14.30
C ARG A 219 -6.45 -1.61 15.75
N ALA A 220 -7.38 -1.63 16.69
CA ALA A 220 -7.06 -1.84 18.11
C ALA A 220 -6.48 -3.23 18.36
N GLU A 221 -7.07 -4.28 17.80
CA GLU A 221 -6.62 -5.67 17.95
C GLU A 221 -5.24 -5.90 17.31
N LEU A 222 -5.03 -5.36 16.11
CA LEU A 222 -3.80 -5.54 15.35
C LEU A 222 -2.71 -4.52 15.72
N ASN A 223 -2.98 -3.65 16.70
CA ASN A 223 -2.09 -2.55 17.10
C ASN A 223 -1.63 -1.68 15.91
N ILE A 224 -2.57 -1.35 15.02
CA ILE A 224 -2.33 -0.50 13.85
C ILE A 224 -2.73 0.93 14.20
N VAL A 225 -1.73 1.81 14.25
CA VAL A 225 -1.96 3.25 14.24
C VAL A 225 -1.89 3.70 12.78
N PRO A 226 -3.00 4.19 12.19
CA PRO A 226 -2.99 4.61 10.80
C PRO A 226 -2.02 5.78 10.58
N GLY A 227 -1.45 5.86 9.38
CA GLY A 227 -0.55 6.96 9.00
C GLY A 227 -1.19 8.34 9.14
N PRO A 228 -0.40 9.43 9.17
CA PRO A 228 -0.92 10.79 9.18
C PRO A 228 -1.85 11.01 7.98
N LYS A 229 -2.97 11.68 8.24
CA LYS A 229 -3.97 12.05 7.23
C LYS A 229 -3.39 13.18 6.37
N ASP A 230 -2.81 12.90 5.20
CA ASP A 230 -2.30 14.01 4.41
C ASP A 230 -3.44 14.90 3.89
N SER A 231 -3.39 16.14 4.36
CA SER A 231 -4.28 17.25 4.07
C SER A 231 -3.83 17.93 2.79
N GLY A 232 -4.25 17.40 1.65
CA GLY A 232 -4.24 18.13 0.38
C GLY A 232 -2.90 18.14 -0.34
N VAL A 233 -2.65 17.09 -1.11
CA VAL A 233 -1.73 17.12 -2.25
C VAL A 233 -2.44 16.43 -3.41
N GLY A 234 -2.34 17.01 -4.61
CA GLY A 234 -2.96 16.50 -5.83
C GLY A 234 -2.52 15.06 -6.11
N ILE A 235 -3.52 14.19 -6.30
CA ILE A 235 -3.36 12.74 -6.41
C ILE A 235 -2.91 12.41 -7.84
N ALA A 236 -1.68 11.92 -7.98
CA ALA A 236 -1.20 11.25 -9.18
C ALA A 236 -1.28 9.73 -8.93
N VAL A 237 -2.30 9.12 -9.53
CA VAL A 237 -2.56 7.68 -9.61
C VAL A 237 -1.67 7.09 -10.69
N LEU A 238 -0.86 6.06 -10.42
CA LEU A 238 0.02 5.40 -11.40
C LEU A 238 0.74 4.09 -10.95
N ILE A 239 0.34 3.35 -9.90
CA ILE A 239 0.96 2.03 -9.57
C ILE A 239 0.04 0.83 -9.85
N CYS A 240 -1.29 0.98 -9.94
CA CYS A 240 -2.18 -0.17 -10.17
C CYS A 240 -2.91 -0.16 -11.54
N GLY A 241 -2.34 0.43 -12.60
CA GLY A 241 -3.03 0.49 -13.92
C GLY A 241 -4.34 1.28 -13.88
N MET A 242 -4.54 2.11 -12.86
CA MET A 242 -5.78 2.84 -12.61
C MET A 242 -5.79 4.16 -13.40
N ARG A 243 -6.94 4.48 -14.02
CA ARG A 243 -7.25 5.87 -14.38
C ARG A 243 -7.63 6.61 -13.11
N SER A 244 -7.13 7.83 -12.89
CA SER A 244 -7.59 8.65 -11.77
C SER A 244 -9.12 8.75 -11.75
N PRO A 245 -9.79 8.45 -10.63
CA PRO A 245 -11.21 8.71 -10.53
C PRO A 245 -11.44 10.24 -10.67
N PRO A 246 -12.60 10.70 -11.15
CA PRO A 246 -12.91 12.13 -11.16
C PRO A 246 -12.75 12.77 -9.77
N LEU A 247 -12.32 14.04 -9.71
CA LEU A 247 -12.11 14.85 -8.49
C LEU A 247 -13.23 14.74 -7.44
N SER A 248 -14.47 14.49 -7.87
CA SER A 248 -15.63 14.27 -7.00
C SER A 248 -15.55 12.98 -6.16
N GLN A 249 -14.98 11.90 -6.70
CA GLN A 249 -14.84 10.61 -6.03
C GLN A 249 -13.63 10.59 -5.07
N HIS A 250 -12.61 11.41 -5.31
CA HIS A 250 -11.44 11.55 -4.43
C HIS A 250 -11.79 12.04 -3.01
N ARG A 251 -12.67 13.05 -2.89
CA ARG A 251 -13.10 13.54 -1.57
C ARG A 251 -13.88 12.48 -0.79
N LEU A 252 -14.58 11.58 -1.49
CA LEU A 252 -15.31 10.47 -0.90
C LEU A 252 -14.33 9.41 -0.37
N ILE A 253 -13.34 8.99 -1.17
CA ILE A 253 -12.30 8.02 -0.77
C ILE A 253 -11.55 8.51 0.46
N ASN A 254 -11.08 9.76 0.44
CA ASN A 254 -10.40 10.36 1.59
C ASN A 254 -11.30 10.46 2.82
N ARG A 255 -12.62 10.68 2.67
CA ARG A 255 -13.56 10.70 3.79
C ARG A 255 -13.80 9.31 4.37
N LEU A 256 -13.79 8.27 3.54
CA LEU A 256 -14.00 6.88 3.95
C LEU A 256 -12.78 6.35 4.73
N LEU A 257 -11.56 6.69 4.32
CA LEU A 257 -10.35 6.36 5.08
C LEU A 257 -10.23 7.15 6.40
N ARG A 258 -11.06 8.19 6.60
CA ARG A 258 -11.04 9.12 7.75
C ARG A 258 -11.94 8.72 8.92
N THR A 259 -12.64 7.59 8.90
CA THR A 259 -13.61 7.24 9.95
C THR A 259 -12.96 7.13 11.34
N SER A 260 -13.21 8.20 12.12
CA SER A 260 -13.23 8.41 13.58
C SER A 260 -12.06 8.00 14.48
N SER A 261 -11.02 8.84 14.52
CA SER A 261 -10.19 8.97 15.73
C SER A 261 -10.86 9.91 16.75
N PRO A 262 -10.75 9.66 18.07
CA PRO A 262 -11.21 10.55 19.15
C PRO A 262 -10.72 12.01 19.02
N VAL A 263 -9.60 12.23 18.31
CA VAL A 263 -9.03 13.55 18.05
C VAL A 263 -9.95 14.43 17.18
N ASP A 264 -10.74 13.84 16.28
CA ASP A 264 -11.65 14.59 15.41
C ASP A 264 -12.88 15.14 16.16
N GLN A 265 -13.27 14.52 17.28
CA GLN A 265 -14.34 15.04 18.14
C GLN A 265 -13.86 16.25 18.96
N ALA A 266 -12.59 16.25 19.39
CA ALA A 266 -11.99 17.37 20.12
C ALA A 266 -11.85 18.63 19.23
N LEU A 267 -11.47 18.48 17.97
CA LEU A 267 -11.32 19.60 17.03
C LEU A 267 -12.66 20.21 16.59
N LYS A 268 -13.72 19.40 16.50
CA LYS A 268 -15.08 19.91 16.25
C LYS A 268 -15.63 20.75 17.40
N GLY A 269 -15.25 20.43 18.64
CA GLY A 269 -15.59 21.25 19.81
C GLY A 269 -14.92 22.62 19.78
N ILE A 270 -13.66 22.69 19.33
CA ILE A 270 -12.88 23.93 19.27
C ILE A 270 -13.36 24.85 18.14
N GLN A 271 -13.80 24.29 16.99
CA GLN A 271 -14.32 25.11 15.87
C GLN A 271 -15.69 25.74 16.11
N GLN A 272 -16.47 25.27 17.09
CA GLN A 272 -17.77 25.88 17.43
C GLN A 272 -17.66 27.14 18.31
N GLU A 273 -16.51 27.40 18.94
CA GLU A 273 -16.35 28.56 19.86
C GLU A 273 -15.72 29.80 19.22
N MET A 274 -15.28 29.77 17.96
CA MET A 274 -14.69 30.95 17.29
C MET A 274 -15.57 31.49 16.15
N MET A 275 -16.40 32.49 16.48
CA MET A 275 -17.00 33.40 15.48
C MET A 275 -15.92 34.25 14.77
N PRO A 276 -16.18 34.73 13.53
CA PRO A 276 -15.11 35.12 12.62
C PRO A 276 -14.60 36.53 12.87
N PHE A 277 -13.29 36.66 13.06
CA PHE A 277 -12.59 37.93 12.87
C PHE A 277 -12.37 38.16 11.37
N LYS A 278 -12.93 39.25 10.83
CA LYS A 278 -12.59 39.79 9.51
C LYS A 278 -11.14 40.29 9.54
N PHE A 279 -10.33 39.89 8.56
CA PHE A 279 -9.06 40.55 8.28
C PHE A 279 -9.18 41.37 7.00
N ASP A 280 -9.01 42.69 7.15
CA ASP A 280 -8.88 43.66 6.08
C ASP A 280 -7.53 43.47 5.36
N ALA A 281 -7.55 43.66 4.05
CA ALA A 281 -6.40 43.60 3.17
C ALA A 281 -5.40 44.72 3.49
N ILE A 282 -4.13 44.36 3.72
CA ILE A 282 -3.01 45.31 3.71
C ILE A 282 -2.13 44.99 2.48
N LEU A 283 -2.18 45.92 1.52
CA LEU A 283 -1.19 46.04 0.44
C LEU A 283 0.20 46.23 1.03
N ILE A 284 1.19 45.47 0.55
CA ILE A 284 2.59 45.90 0.59
C ILE A 284 3.05 46.09 -0.85
N ASN A 285 3.46 47.34 -1.10
CA ASN A 285 3.93 47.89 -2.34
C ASN A 285 5.47 47.91 -2.33
N ARG A 286 6.07 47.80 -3.52
CA ARG A 286 7.49 47.99 -3.89
C ARG A 286 8.49 46.91 -3.45
N LEU A 287 9.14 46.31 -4.45
CA LEU A 287 10.42 46.81 -4.96
C LEU A 287 10.50 46.50 -6.47
N GLU A 288 10.41 47.54 -7.30
CA GLU A 288 11.11 47.58 -8.60
C GLU A 288 12.40 48.38 -8.40
N THR A 289 13.38 48.11 -9.27
CA THR A 289 14.56 48.94 -9.57
C THR A 289 14.26 50.43 -9.63
#